data_AF-A0A327WNY4-F1
#
_entry.id   AF-A0A327WNY4-F1
#
_cell.length_a   1.000
_cell.length_b   1.000
_cell.length_c   1.000
_cell.angle_alpha   90.00
_cell.angle_beta   90.00
_cell.angle_gamma   90.00
#
_symmetry.space_group_name_H-M   'P 1'
#
loop_
_entity.id
_entity.type
_entity.pdbx_description
1 polymer ?
#
loop_
_entity_poly.entity_id
_entity_poly.type
_entity_poly.pdbx_seq_one_letter_code
_entity_poly.pdbx_strand_id
1 'polypeptide(L)'
;MATSIRNRQAIPIFILLINLFLASVKVNGQPGQYTWCTKSSVIGMESEAATAASTIGREYTSKLKEVKIYITIKKQPNTDDEFIYLHSNLKPEGFPYPLKAVYPFDTYRDFGNSNLKELVRGLINPGQTGYNELDVNIAYQNHIKFFIENSVFKDKYFASIILGEPKNAKVRYLGDWRQLKQFRSESSIINNYASIKPNLFLKLNNDKVVDLMSKYKNTKFSKEDIRIISLVTNSATEKKIDELIPKSLILNVDFTNLTIDNFRQKLINNKDRTIFLLGHIENGYFVTYDETGRKIFDISISEIAKITQEQNISIFLIGCKSAEFTNGRITSIVNKFNTVQAVEKVSKAINANDYMDFFQKMSSEDLQIVVEENFTNGSQKRRRARLFFYETASTNLAAAILAGSLIVYQATDDDNDNSKTH
;
A
#
# COMPACT_ATOMS: atom_id res chain seq x y z
N MET A 1 -11.40 54.04 -74.34
CA MET A 1 -12.19 55.05 -73.61
C MET A 1 -13.09 54.27 -72.65
N ALA A 2 -12.70 54.10 -71.39
CA ALA A 2 -13.15 54.92 -70.24
C ALA A 2 -14.69 54.88 -70.13
N THR A 3 -15.33 54.31 -69.11
CA THR A 3 -15.05 54.25 -67.66
C THR A 3 -15.87 53.10 -67.03
N SER A 4 -15.47 52.64 -65.84
CA SER A 4 -16.36 52.56 -64.66
C SER A 4 -16.08 51.38 -63.70
N ILE A 5 -15.53 51.78 -62.55
CA ILE A 5 -15.88 51.36 -61.18
C ILE A 5 -15.51 49.95 -60.70
N ARG A 6 -14.61 49.99 -59.72
CA ARG A 6 -14.13 48.94 -58.82
C ARG A 6 -15.29 48.19 -58.15
N ASN A 7 -15.23 46.86 -58.18
CA ASN A 7 -15.94 46.00 -57.23
C ASN A 7 -14.93 45.05 -56.58
N ARG A 8 -14.19 45.56 -55.59
CA ARG A 8 -13.51 44.72 -54.60
C ARG A 8 -14.50 44.49 -53.47
N GLN A 9 -15.22 43.37 -53.51
CA GLN A 9 -15.93 42.89 -52.34
C GLN A 9 -14.87 42.50 -51.30
N ALA A 10 -14.82 43.28 -50.23
CA ALA A 10 -14.18 42.88 -49.00
C ALA A 10 -14.87 41.61 -48.51
N ILE A 11 -14.15 40.50 -48.49
CA ILE A 11 -14.54 39.33 -47.71
C ILE A 11 -14.41 39.76 -46.25
N PRO A 12 -15.50 39.84 -45.46
CA PRO A 12 -15.34 39.94 -44.02
C PRO A 12 -14.74 38.62 -43.59
N ILE A 13 -13.46 38.66 -43.22
CA ILE A 13 -12.87 37.63 -42.37
C ILE A 13 -13.71 37.65 -41.10
N PHE A 14 -14.68 36.74 -41.07
CA PHE A 14 -15.38 36.35 -39.86
C PHE A 14 -14.33 35.71 -38.97
N ILE A 15 -13.58 36.55 -38.26
CA ILE A 15 -12.96 36.18 -37.00
C ILE A 15 -14.16 35.89 -36.10
N LEU A 16 -14.62 34.64 -36.17
CA LEU A 16 -15.53 34.08 -35.22
C LEU A 16 -14.73 34.01 -33.93
N LEU A 17 -14.73 35.15 -33.23
CA LEU A 17 -14.36 35.29 -31.84
C LEU A 17 -15.04 34.13 -31.12
N ILE A 18 -14.26 33.11 -30.77
CA ILE A 18 -14.58 32.17 -29.71
C ILE A 18 -14.52 32.99 -28.42
N ASN A 19 -15.51 33.86 -28.27
CA ASN A 19 -16.01 34.42 -27.01
C ASN A 19 -17.28 33.64 -26.65
N LEU A 20 -17.30 32.33 -26.93
CA LEU A 20 -18.29 31.43 -26.36
C LEU A 20 -17.89 31.17 -24.91
N PHE A 21 -18.49 31.97 -24.02
CA PHE A 21 -18.80 31.59 -22.67
C PHE A 21 -17.65 30.96 -21.86
N LEU A 22 -16.64 31.79 -21.57
CA LEU A 22 -16.17 31.90 -20.20
C LEU A 22 -17.31 32.48 -19.35
N ALA A 23 -18.37 31.69 -19.11
CA ALA A 23 -19.01 31.70 -17.80
C ALA A 23 -18.05 31.01 -16.83
N SER A 24 -16.82 31.52 -16.77
CA SER A 24 -16.07 31.51 -15.54
C SER A 24 -16.98 32.29 -14.60
N VAL A 25 -17.58 31.58 -13.65
CA VAL A 25 -18.05 32.25 -12.44
C VAL A 25 -16.80 32.94 -11.93
N LYS A 26 -16.64 34.23 -12.24
CA LYS A 26 -15.76 35.11 -11.48
C LYS A 26 -16.44 35.20 -10.13
N VAL A 27 -16.14 34.21 -9.29
CA VAL A 27 -16.43 34.32 -7.88
C VAL A 27 -15.54 35.47 -7.43
N ASN A 28 -16.15 36.59 -7.05
CA ASN A 28 -15.45 37.66 -6.36
C ASN A 28 -14.99 37.09 -5.02
N GLY A 29 -13.81 36.47 -5.05
CA GLY A 29 -13.30 35.70 -3.95
C GLY A 29 -12.15 36.36 -3.26
N GLN A 30 -12.35 36.66 -1.98
CA GLN A 30 -11.25 36.89 -1.07
C GLN A 30 -10.25 35.71 -1.13
N PRO A 31 -8.96 35.95 -0.86
CA PRO A 31 -7.97 34.88 -0.67
C PRO A 31 -8.56 33.77 0.22
N GLY A 32 -8.63 32.54 -0.29
CA GLY A 32 -9.24 31.40 0.42
C GLY A 32 -10.53 30.83 -0.19
N GLN A 33 -11.03 31.34 -1.32
CA GLN A 33 -12.20 30.75 -1.97
C GLN A 33 -11.85 29.55 -2.87
N TYR A 34 -12.25 28.36 -2.42
CA TYR A 34 -12.25 27.15 -3.23
C TYR A 34 -13.59 26.96 -3.94
N THR A 35 -13.57 26.36 -5.14
CA THR A 35 -14.80 26.03 -5.85
C THR A 35 -15.08 24.55 -5.68
N TRP A 36 -16.08 24.22 -4.85
CA TRP A 36 -16.67 22.89 -4.87
C TRP A 36 -17.72 22.81 -5.98
N CYS A 37 -17.85 21.64 -6.59
CA CYS A 37 -18.69 21.41 -7.76
C CYS A 37 -19.55 20.18 -7.55
N THR A 38 -20.84 20.35 -7.80
CA THR A 38 -21.86 19.29 -7.74
C THR A 38 -22.32 18.86 -9.12
N LYS A 39 -21.67 19.33 -10.19
CA LYS A 39 -21.95 18.91 -11.57
C LYS A 39 -21.22 17.61 -11.90
N SER A 40 -21.50 17.04 -13.07
CA SER A 40 -20.85 15.83 -13.58
C SER A 40 -19.32 15.99 -13.70
N SER A 41 -18.84 17.16 -14.11
CA SER A 41 -17.42 17.54 -14.16
C SER A 41 -17.23 19.01 -13.78
N VAL A 42 -15.98 19.38 -13.47
CA VAL A 42 -15.51 20.77 -13.45
C VAL A 42 -15.04 21.09 -14.87
N ILE A 43 -15.44 22.25 -15.41
CA ILE A 43 -15.07 22.67 -16.77
C ILE A 43 -13.54 22.72 -16.87
N GLY A 44 -12.98 22.06 -17.89
CA GLY A 44 -11.53 21.97 -18.11
C GLY A 44 -10.83 20.88 -17.29
N MET A 45 -11.58 20.09 -16.52
CA MET A 45 -11.09 18.97 -15.72
C MET A 45 -11.72 17.63 -16.14
N GLU A 46 -12.19 17.53 -17.39
CA GLU A 46 -12.87 16.34 -17.89
C GLU A 46 -11.94 15.12 -17.88
N SER A 47 -10.66 15.31 -18.22
CA SER A 47 -9.65 14.26 -18.14
C SER A 47 -9.44 13.76 -16.71
N GLU A 48 -9.32 14.67 -15.75
CA GLU A 48 -9.07 14.37 -14.34
C GLU A 48 -10.31 13.72 -13.72
N ALA A 49 -11.51 14.15 -14.11
CA ALA A 49 -12.75 13.50 -13.73
C ALA A 49 -12.86 12.07 -14.27
N ALA A 50 -12.42 11.83 -15.52
CA ALA A 50 -12.36 10.49 -16.10
C ALA A 50 -11.34 9.60 -15.39
N THR A 51 -10.13 10.12 -15.12
CA THR A 51 -9.10 9.41 -14.35
C THR A 51 -9.59 9.09 -12.95
N ALA A 52 -10.20 10.05 -12.26
CA ALA A 52 -10.80 9.85 -10.94
C ALA A 52 -11.84 8.72 -10.99
N ALA A 53 -12.80 8.78 -11.93
CA ALA A 53 -13.84 7.76 -12.08
C ALA A 53 -13.26 6.35 -12.36
N SER A 54 -12.17 6.26 -13.14
CA SER A 54 -11.46 5.00 -13.37
C SER A 54 -10.73 4.49 -12.13
N THR A 55 -10.30 5.40 -11.24
CA THR A 55 -9.47 5.10 -10.07
C THR A 55 -10.29 4.74 -8.84
N ILE A 56 -11.28 5.57 -8.49
CA ILE A 56 -12.10 5.39 -7.28
C ILE A 56 -13.42 4.66 -7.56
N GLY A 57 -13.73 4.44 -8.83
CA GLY A 57 -14.97 3.82 -9.32
C GLY A 57 -16.03 4.86 -9.70
N ARG A 58 -17.04 4.39 -10.44
CA ARG A 58 -18.21 5.20 -10.84
C ARG A 58 -19.38 5.14 -9.84
N GLU A 59 -19.30 4.22 -8.88
CA GLU A 59 -20.30 4.10 -7.83
C GLU A 59 -20.16 5.25 -6.83
N TYR A 60 -21.30 5.78 -6.39
CA TYR A 60 -21.38 6.87 -5.43
C TYR A 60 -21.85 6.35 -4.07
N THR A 61 -21.47 7.04 -3.00
CA THR A 61 -21.92 6.72 -1.63
C THR A 61 -22.40 7.98 -0.93
N SER A 62 -23.40 7.85 -0.06
CA SER A 62 -23.78 8.88 0.92
C SER A 62 -23.20 8.59 2.31
N LYS A 63 -22.46 7.49 2.46
CA LYS A 63 -21.91 7.03 3.73
C LYS A 63 -20.47 7.46 3.86
N LEU A 64 -20.18 8.26 4.89
CA LEU A 64 -18.82 8.75 5.16
C LEU A 64 -17.79 7.62 5.32
N LYS A 65 -18.22 6.43 5.78
CA LYS A 65 -17.35 5.25 5.94
C LYS A 65 -16.87 4.60 4.63
N GLU A 66 -17.47 4.97 3.50
CA GLU A 66 -17.18 4.40 2.17
C GLU A 66 -16.50 5.41 1.23
N VAL A 67 -16.11 6.57 1.76
CA VAL A 67 -15.55 7.68 0.98
C VAL A 67 -14.16 7.35 0.45
N LYS A 68 -14.01 7.58 -0.85
CA LYS A 68 -12.75 7.54 -1.61
C LYS A 68 -12.52 8.89 -2.23
N ILE A 69 -11.28 9.38 -2.19
CA ILE A 69 -10.92 10.70 -2.71
C ILE A 69 -9.70 10.55 -3.60
N TYR A 70 -9.85 10.98 -4.85
CA TYR A 70 -8.78 11.14 -5.81
C TYR A 70 -8.23 12.57 -5.76
N ILE A 71 -6.90 12.70 -5.80
CA ILE A 71 -6.18 13.97 -5.66
C ILE A 71 -5.09 14.05 -6.72
N THR A 72 -5.04 15.14 -7.48
CA THR A 72 -3.98 15.43 -8.45
C THR A 72 -3.68 16.93 -8.50
N ILE A 73 -2.46 17.28 -8.92
CA ILE A 73 -2.08 18.64 -9.31
C ILE A 73 -1.97 18.72 -10.82
N LYS A 74 -2.52 19.78 -11.41
CA LYS A 74 -2.51 19.97 -12.85
C LYS A 74 -2.31 21.45 -13.19
N LYS A 75 -1.60 21.69 -14.30
CA LYS A 75 -1.47 23.00 -14.93
C LYS A 75 -2.72 23.33 -15.73
N GLN A 76 -3.20 24.56 -15.60
CA GLN A 76 -4.29 25.07 -16.42
C GLN A 76 -3.86 25.16 -17.88
N PRO A 77 -4.74 24.76 -18.83
CA PRO A 77 -4.41 24.84 -20.24
C PRO A 77 -4.02 26.27 -20.63
N ASN A 78 -2.87 26.41 -21.28
CA ASN A 78 -2.32 27.69 -21.77
C ASN A 78 -1.93 28.70 -20.68
N THR A 79 -1.79 28.28 -19.42
CA THR A 79 -1.20 29.12 -18.36
C THR A 79 -0.13 28.33 -17.59
N ASP A 80 0.68 29.04 -16.80
CA ASP A 80 1.60 28.43 -15.85
C ASP A 80 0.96 28.14 -14.49
N ASP A 81 -0.33 28.47 -14.33
CA ASP A 81 -1.05 28.31 -13.07
C ASP A 81 -1.34 26.83 -12.82
N GLU A 82 -1.07 26.40 -11.59
CA GLU A 82 -1.37 25.06 -11.12
C GLU A 82 -2.62 25.08 -10.23
N PHE A 83 -3.34 23.97 -10.17
CA PHE A 83 -4.43 23.78 -9.23
C PHE A 83 -4.40 22.36 -8.68
N ILE A 84 -4.88 22.20 -7.46
CA ILE A 84 -5.21 20.88 -6.92
C ILE A 84 -6.64 20.56 -7.29
N TYR A 85 -6.83 19.40 -7.90
CA TYR A 85 -8.13 18.81 -8.18
C TYR A 85 -8.40 17.67 -7.19
N LEU A 86 -9.52 17.75 -6.48
CA LEU A 86 -10.02 16.69 -5.62
C LEU A 86 -11.35 16.17 -6.17
N HIS A 87 -11.51 14.85 -6.19
CA HIS A 87 -12.74 14.19 -6.61
C HIS A 87 -13.10 13.09 -5.63
N SER A 88 -14.28 13.16 -5.02
CA SER A 88 -14.78 12.12 -4.13
C SER A 88 -15.87 11.27 -4.79
N ASN A 89 -16.07 10.04 -4.33
CA ASN A 89 -17.28 9.28 -4.63
C ASN A 89 -18.45 9.65 -3.68
N LEU A 90 -18.29 10.67 -2.82
CA LEU A 90 -19.31 11.11 -1.88
C LEU A 90 -20.37 11.94 -2.61
N LYS A 91 -21.62 11.47 -2.57
CA LYS A 91 -22.79 12.19 -3.06
C LYS A 91 -23.74 12.43 -1.88
N PRO A 92 -23.70 13.62 -1.25
CA PRO A 92 -24.62 13.99 -0.19
C PRO A 92 -26.08 13.91 -0.65
N GLU A 93 -26.99 13.82 0.30
CA GLU A 93 -28.42 13.87 0.01
C GLU A 93 -28.79 15.20 -0.66
N GLY A 94 -29.64 15.14 -1.69
CA GLY A 94 -30.04 16.32 -2.48
C GLY A 94 -29.04 16.74 -3.57
N PHE A 95 -27.85 16.12 -3.64
CA PHE A 95 -26.84 16.49 -4.64
C PHE A 95 -26.96 15.58 -5.88
N PRO A 96 -26.93 16.15 -7.10
CA PRO A 96 -27.11 15.36 -8.32
C PRO A 96 -25.87 14.54 -8.70
N TYR A 97 -24.67 14.99 -8.32
CA TYR A 97 -23.41 14.31 -8.60
C TYR A 97 -22.46 14.35 -7.39
N PRO A 98 -21.41 13.51 -7.35
CA PRO A 98 -20.43 13.52 -6.26
C PRO A 98 -19.66 14.82 -6.14
N LEU A 99 -19.17 15.08 -4.92
CA LEU A 99 -18.41 16.28 -4.60
C LEU A 99 -17.03 16.25 -5.27
N LYS A 100 -16.70 17.39 -5.88
CA LYS A 100 -15.41 17.70 -6.50
C LYS A 100 -14.98 19.07 -6.01
N ALA A 101 -13.69 19.33 -5.93
CA ALA A 101 -13.19 20.65 -5.58
C ALA A 101 -11.93 20.98 -6.40
N VAL A 102 -11.80 22.26 -6.76
CA VAL A 102 -10.58 22.81 -7.36
C VAL A 102 -10.07 23.93 -6.47
N TYR A 103 -8.78 23.85 -6.15
CA TYR A 103 -8.06 24.85 -5.38
C TYR A 103 -7.00 25.49 -6.28
N PRO A 104 -7.14 26.77 -6.63
CA PRO A 104 -6.12 27.50 -7.37
C PRO A 104 -4.78 27.54 -6.62
N PHE A 105 -3.68 27.72 -7.37
CA PHE A 105 -2.32 27.81 -6.84
C PHE A 105 -2.19 28.69 -5.60
N ASP A 106 -2.64 29.94 -5.70
CA ASP A 106 -2.53 30.90 -4.59
C ASP A 106 -3.28 30.43 -3.34
N THR A 107 -4.39 29.72 -3.53
CA THR A 107 -5.18 29.19 -2.41
C THR A 107 -4.48 28.03 -1.72
N TYR A 108 -3.89 27.09 -2.48
CA TYR A 108 -3.23 25.95 -1.86
C TYR A 108 -1.80 26.19 -1.40
N ARG A 109 -1.11 27.15 -2.01
CA ARG A 109 0.18 27.62 -1.51
C ARG A 109 0.07 28.07 -0.06
N ASP A 110 -1.00 28.79 0.27
CA ASP A 110 -1.25 29.32 1.61
C ASP A 110 -1.63 28.20 2.60
N PHE A 111 -2.10 27.04 2.11
CA PHE A 111 -2.29 25.82 2.92
C PHE A 111 -0.96 25.09 3.23
N GLY A 112 0.14 25.44 2.54
CA GLY A 112 1.52 25.05 2.84
C GLY A 112 1.75 23.54 3.06
N ASN A 113 2.81 23.22 3.81
CA ASN A 113 3.14 21.84 4.20
C ASN A 113 2.04 21.15 5.03
N SER A 114 0.98 21.85 5.42
CA SER A 114 0.34 21.55 6.70
C SER A 114 -1.01 20.86 6.64
N ASN A 115 -1.80 20.82 5.57
CA ASN A 115 -3.13 20.19 5.72
C ASN A 115 -3.86 19.79 4.43
N LEU A 116 -3.47 18.66 3.82
CA LEU A 116 -4.40 17.95 2.93
C LEU A 116 -5.72 17.63 3.66
N LYS A 117 -5.67 17.49 5.00
CA LYS A 117 -6.83 17.41 5.89
C LYS A 117 -7.84 18.53 5.65
N GLU A 118 -7.43 19.80 5.66
CA GLU A 118 -8.37 20.92 5.55
C GLU A 118 -8.98 21.00 4.14
N LEU A 119 -8.21 20.70 3.09
CA LEU A 119 -8.73 20.55 1.73
C LEU A 119 -9.80 19.45 1.66
N VAL A 120 -9.53 18.30 2.28
CA VAL A 120 -10.44 17.15 2.30
C VAL A 120 -11.68 17.44 3.17
N ARG A 121 -11.52 18.12 4.30
CA ARG A 121 -12.64 18.54 5.15
C ARG A 121 -13.56 19.50 4.40
N GLY A 122 -12.99 20.48 3.70
CA GLY A 122 -13.74 21.40 2.84
C GLY A 122 -14.50 20.68 1.71
N LEU A 123 -13.92 19.60 1.17
CA LEU A 123 -14.59 18.77 0.16
C LEU A 123 -15.76 17.97 0.72
N ILE A 124 -15.62 17.35 1.90
CA ILE A 124 -16.64 16.45 2.49
C ILE A 124 -17.75 17.23 3.19
N ASN A 125 -17.42 18.41 3.69
CA ASN A 125 -18.35 19.28 4.41
C ASN A 125 -18.25 20.74 3.91
N PRO A 126 -18.69 21.05 2.68
CA PRO A 126 -18.77 22.41 2.16
C PRO A 126 -19.82 23.30 2.87
N GLY A 127 -20.30 22.92 4.07
CA GLY A 127 -21.31 23.66 4.84
C GLY A 127 -22.77 23.38 4.44
N GLN A 128 -23.01 22.45 3.50
CA GLN A 128 -24.34 22.15 2.96
C GLN A 128 -24.69 20.65 2.91
N THR A 129 -23.85 19.78 3.46
CA THR A 129 -24.04 18.33 3.35
C THR A 129 -24.88 17.75 4.48
N GLY A 130 -25.15 18.53 5.54
CA GLY A 130 -25.86 18.07 6.73
C GLY A 130 -25.03 17.17 7.66
N TYR A 131 -23.77 16.88 7.33
CA TYR A 131 -22.89 16.12 8.22
C TYR A 131 -22.39 17.02 9.36
N ASN A 132 -22.47 16.53 10.59
CA ASN A 132 -21.84 17.21 11.72
C ASN A 132 -20.31 17.05 11.64
N GLU A 133 -19.59 18.00 12.24
CA GLU A 133 -18.13 18.06 12.19
C GLU A 133 -17.46 16.82 12.84
N LEU A 134 -18.08 16.27 13.89
CA LEU A 134 -17.56 15.10 14.59
C LEU A 134 -17.55 13.87 13.68
N ASP A 135 -18.63 13.60 12.94
CA ASP A 135 -18.74 12.48 12.01
C ASP A 135 -17.75 12.60 10.86
N VAL A 136 -17.55 13.82 10.34
CA VAL A 136 -16.56 14.10 9.30
C VAL A 136 -15.16 13.83 9.83
N ASN A 137 -14.85 14.26 11.06
CA ASN A 137 -13.56 13.99 11.70
C ASN A 137 -13.36 12.50 11.98
N ILE A 138 -14.37 11.79 12.48
CA ILE A 138 -14.32 10.33 12.69
C ILE A 138 -14.09 9.62 11.36
N ALA A 139 -14.79 10.00 10.30
CA ALA A 139 -14.64 9.41 8.99
C ALA A 139 -13.26 9.69 8.38
N TYR A 140 -12.80 10.94 8.46
CA TYR A 140 -11.45 11.33 8.06
C TYR A 140 -10.40 10.49 8.79
N GLN A 141 -10.58 10.33 10.10
CA GLN A 141 -9.65 9.58 10.91
C GLN A 141 -9.67 8.08 10.59
N ASN A 142 -10.82 7.49 10.30
CA ASN A 142 -10.98 6.04 10.36
C ASN A 142 -11.31 5.35 9.04
N HIS A 143 -11.77 6.08 8.02
CA HIS A 143 -12.48 5.44 6.91
C HIS A 143 -12.09 5.92 5.52
N ILE A 144 -11.62 7.16 5.37
CA ILE A 144 -11.33 7.71 4.04
C ILE A 144 -10.19 6.96 3.36
N LYS A 145 -10.39 6.68 2.06
CA LYS A 145 -9.34 6.14 1.18
C LYS A 145 -8.87 7.23 0.22
N PHE A 146 -7.60 7.59 0.27
CA PHE A 146 -6.97 8.56 -0.62
C PHE A 146 -6.30 7.88 -1.81
N PHE A 147 -6.41 8.50 -2.98
CA PHE A 147 -5.79 8.07 -4.22
C PHE A 147 -5.04 9.29 -4.79
N ILE A 148 -3.74 9.34 -4.60
CA ILE A 148 -2.93 10.55 -4.82
C ILE A 148 -2.01 10.34 -6.02
N GLU A 149 -2.13 11.19 -7.04
CA GLU A 149 -1.26 11.15 -8.21
C GLU A 149 0.15 11.67 -7.94
N ASN A 150 1.08 11.20 -8.77
CA ASN A 150 2.48 11.62 -8.74
C ASN A 150 2.69 13.13 -8.86
N SER A 151 1.83 13.82 -9.60
CA SER A 151 1.89 15.28 -9.77
C SER A 151 1.91 16.00 -8.43
N VAL A 152 1.17 15.49 -7.43
CA VAL A 152 1.13 16.05 -6.08
C VAL A 152 2.52 16.04 -5.43
N PHE A 153 3.29 14.96 -5.59
CA PHE A 153 4.62 14.82 -4.95
C PHE A 153 5.75 15.55 -5.70
N LYS A 154 5.51 15.95 -6.95
CA LYS A 154 6.45 16.75 -7.75
C LYS A 154 6.34 18.24 -7.43
N ASP A 155 5.19 18.66 -6.93
CA ASP A 155 4.95 20.05 -6.55
C ASP A 155 5.84 20.44 -5.36
N LYS A 156 6.48 21.60 -5.47
CA LYS A 156 7.46 22.09 -4.49
C LYS A 156 6.84 22.43 -3.13
N TYR A 157 5.53 22.70 -3.08
CA TYR A 157 4.78 22.98 -1.85
C TYR A 157 4.23 21.70 -1.20
N PHE A 158 4.17 20.60 -1.94
CA PHE A 158 3.79 19.26 -1.45
C PHE A 158 4.95 18.27 -1.44
N ALA A 159 6.18 18.78 -1.33
CA ALA A 159 7.38 17.94 -1.19
C ALA A 159 7.25 16.91 -0.04
N SER A 160 6.43 17.23 0.96
CA SER A 160 5.86 16.29 1.92
C SER A 160 4.33 16.43 1.96
N ILE A 161 3.59 15.33 1.85
CA ILE A 161 2.15 15.32 2.14
C ILE A 161 1.96 15.04 3.63
N ILE A 162 1.32 15.96 4.35
CA ILE A 162 0.86 15.77 5.73
C ILE A 162 -0.65 15.53 5.69
N LEU A 163 -1.08 14.32 6.05
CA LEU A 163 -2.50 14.00 6.25
C LEU A 163 -3.03 14.43 7.63
N GLY A 164 -2.19 14.96 8.51
CA GLY A 164 -2.52 15.14 9.92
C GLY A 164 -2.59 13.80 10.65
N GLU A 165 -3.68 13.56 11.36
CA GLU A 165 -3.85 12.42 12.28
C GLU A 165 -4.88 11.36 11.85
N PRO A 166 -4.95 10.89 10.58
CA PRO A 166 -5.82 9.78 10.30
C PRO A 166 -5.30 8.50 10.94
N LYS A 167 -6.11 7.85 11.77
CA LYS A 167 -5.77 6.56 12.40
C LYS A 167 -5.76 5.41 11.41
N ASN A 168 -6.70 5.39 10.45
CA ASN A 168 -6.92 4.26 9.54
C ASN A 168 -7.15 4.67 8.08
N ALA A 169 -6.72 5.88 7.67
CA ALA A 169 -6.83 6.25 6.26
C ALA A 169 -5.96 5.34 5.39
N LYS A 170 -6.48 4.96 4.23
CA LYS A 170 -5.72 4.17 3.24
C LYS A 170 -5.28 5.08 2.13
N VAL A 171 -3.98 5.22 1.92
CA VAL A 171 -3.44 5.99 0.80
C VAL A 171 -3.13 5.04 -0.36
N ARG A 172 -3.28 5.51 -1.59
CA ARG A 172 -2.86 4.85 -2.80
C ARG A 172 -2.13 5.86 -3.66
N TYR A 173 -0.82 5.72 -3.75
CA TYR A 173 -0.01 6.47 -4.69
C TYR A 173 -0.23 5.99 -6.13
N LEU A 174 -0.35 6.92 -7.09
CA LEU A 174 -0.52 6.66 -8.51
C LEU A 174 0.65 7.30 -9.28
N GLY A 175 1.75 6.57 -9.42
CA GLY A 175 2.96 7.12 -10.02
C GLY A 175 4.19 6.23 -10.01
N ASP A 176 5.33 6.81 -10.41
CA ASP A 176 6.64 6.19 -10.24
C ASP A 176 7.14 6.36 -8.81
N TRP A 177 7.14 5.26 -8.05
CA TRP A 177 7.51 5.23 -6.63
C TRP A 177 8.89 5.82 -6.33
N ARG A 178 9.80 5.89 -7.31
CA ARG A 178 11.11 6.54 -7.16
C ARG A 178 11.02 8.03 -6.84
N GLN A 179 9.84 8.62 -7.06
CA GLN A 179 9.57 10.05 -6.89
C GLN A 179 8.83 10.37 -5.59
N LEU A 180 8.50 9.35 -4.79
CA LEU A 180 8.01 9.52 -3.43
C LEU A 180 9.15 10.06 -2.56
N LYS A 181 9.24 11.40 -2.45
CA LYS A 181 10.29 12.07 -1.69
C LYS A 181 10.05 11.97 -0.19
N GLN A 182 8.88 12.37 0.31
CA GLN A 182 8.50 12.21 1.72
C GLN A 182 6.97 12.12 1.84
N PHE A 183 6.48 11.11 2.56
CA PHE A 183 5.08 11.02 2.97
C PHE A 183 5.07 10.96 4.49
N ARG A 184 4.43 11.94 5.14
CA ARG A 184 4.42 12.05 6.60
C ARG A 184 2.99 12.01 7.10
N SER A 185 2.83 11.39 8.26
CA SER A 185 1.58 11.49 8.98
C SER A 185 1.87 11.54 10.45
N GLU A 186 1.09 12.34 11.16
CA GLU A 186 1.36 12.71 12.55
C GLU A 186 0.86 11.62 13.53
N SER A 187 0.02 10.69 13.06
CA SER A 187 -0.36 9.52 13.85
C SER A 187 0.67 8.38 13.73
N SER A 188 0.97 7.74 14.85
CA SER A 188 1.87 6.58 14.95
C SER A 188 1.21 5.24 14.58
N ILE A 189 -0.11 5.23 14.34
CA ILE A 189 -0.94 4.01 14.25
C ILE A 189 -1.38 3.69 12.80
N ILE A 190 -0.75 4.31 11.81
CA ILE A 190 -1.40 4.39 10.50
C ILE A 190 -1.05 3.20 9.62
N ASN A 191 -2.10 2.59 9.09
CA ASN A 191 -2.04 1.71 7.91
C ASN A 191 -1.90 2.56 6.64
N ASN A 192 -0.86 3.40 6.56
CA ASN A 192 -0.58 4.16 5.35
C ASN A 192 0.07 3.22 4.36
N TYR A 193 -0.54 3.13 3.18
CA TYR A 193 0.00 2.31 2.12
C TYR A 193 0.35 3.19 0.91
N ALA A 194 1.41 2.84 0.18
CA ALA A 194 1.63 3.33 -1.18
C ALA A 194 1.49 2.14 -2.11
N SER A 195 0.60 2.24 -3.10
CA SER A 195 0.57 1.27 -4.18
C SER A 195 1.81 1.50 -5.04
N ILE A 196 2.69 0.51 -5.12
CA ILE A 196 3.85 0.57 -6.01
C ILE A 196 3.49 0.00 -7.39
N LYS A 197 2.58 -0.97 -7.40
CA LYS A 197 1.91 -1.52 -8.58
C LYS A 197 0.44 -1.76 -8.21
N PRO A 198 -0.46 -1.92 -9.20
CA PRO A 198 -1.81 -2.41 -8.92
C PRO A 198 -1.73 -3.63 -8.00
N ASN A 199 -2.39 -3.55 -6.83
CA ASN A 199 -2.48 -4.60 -5.83
C ASN A 199 -1.21 -4.94 -5.01
N LEU A 200 -0.12 -4.18 -5.18
CA LEU A 200 1.06 -4.27 -4.34
C LEU A 200 1.27 -2.96 -3.59
N PHE A 201 1.25 -3.06 -2.27
CA PHE A 201 1.25 -1.93 -1.35
C PHE A 201 2.50 -1.99 -0.46
N LEU A 202 3.12 -0.83 -0.24
CA LEU A 202 4.16 -0.65 0.75
C LEU A 202 3.59 0.09 1.94
N LYS A 203 3.98 -0.27 3.15
CA LYS A 203 3.68 0.59 4.28
C LYS A 203 4.55 1.86 4.29
N LEU A 204 3.90 3.01 4.38
CA LEU A 204 4.54 4.33 4.44
C LEU A 204 4.84 4.71 5.90
N ASN A 205 5.75 3.97 6.53
CA ASN A 205 6.25 4.29 7.86
C ASN A 205 7.68 4.82 7.84
N ASN A 206 8.27 5.02 6.67
CA ASN A 206 9.69 5.34 6.56
C ASN A 206 10.01 6.22 5.35
N ASP A 207 10.98 7.12 5.49
CA ASP A 207 11.58 7.95 4.42
C ASP A 207 12.35 7.12 3.36
N LYS A 208 12.15 5.79 3.36
CA LYS A 208 12.98 4.78 2.66
C LYS A 208 12.20 3.90 1.69
N VAL A 209 11.03 4.35 1.23
CA VAL A 209 10.22 3.62 0.22
C VAL A 209 11.06 3.21 -0.99
N VAL A 210 11.92 4.14 -1.45
CA VAL A 210 12.79 3.92 -2.60
C VAL A 210 13.86 2.85 -2.33
N ASP A 211 14.46 2.89 -1.14
CA ASP A 211 15.47 1.93 -0.71
C ASP A 211 14.88 0.54 -0.56
N LEU A 212 13.64 0.43 -0.08
CA LEU A 212 13.01 -0.86 0.17
C LEU A 212 12.70 -1.62 -1.13
N MET A 213 12.19 -0.94 -2.15
CA MET A 213 11.93 -1.58 -3.43
C MET A 213 13.22 -2.00 -4.13
N SER A 214 14.25 -1.15 -4.04
CA SER A 214 15.60 -1.47 -4.52
C SER A 214 16.18 -2.66 -3.75
N LYS A 215 15.99 -2.72 -2.43
CA LYS A 215 16.37 -3.85 -1.56
C LYS A 215 15.70 -5.13 -2.03
N TYR A 216 14.39 -5.16 -2.27
CA TYR A 216 13.71 -6.39 -2.73
C TYR A 216 14.10 -6.82 -4.13
N LYS A 217 14.27 -5.86 -5.05
CA LYS A 217 14.72 -6.16 -6.41
C LYS A 217 16.16 -6.71 -6.43
N ASN A 218 17.02 -6.20 -5.56
CA ASN A 218 18.42 -6.63 -5.47
C ASN A 218 18.62 -7.85 -4.52
N THR A 219 17.58 -8.26 -3.78
CA THR A 219 17.63 -9.46 -2.94
C THR A 219 17.13 -10.65 -3.72
N LYS A 220 18.07 -11.51 -4.16
CA LYS A 220 17.73 -12.78 -4.84
C LYS A 220 16.74 -13.60 -4.02
N PHE A 221 15.68 -14.08 -4.66
CA PHE A 221 14.73 -15.00 -4.08
C PHE A 221 15.22 -16.43 -4.27
N SER A 222 14.89 -17.30 -3.33
CA SER A 222 15.38 -18.68 -3.28
C SER A 222 14.28 -19.53 -2.68
N LYS A 223 13.76 -20.46 -3.49
CA LYS A 223 12.68 -21.37 -3.07
C LYS A 223 13.12 -22.25 -1.90
N GLU A 224 14.42 -22.52 -1.76
CA GLU A 224 14.94 -23.34 -0.66
C GLU A 224 14.80 -22.62 0.69
N ASP A 225 14.72 -21.28 0.66
CA ASP A 225 14.62 -20.39 1.82
C ASP A 225 13.18 -20.19 2.30
N ILE A 226 12.18 -20.79 1.64
CA ILE A 226 10.78 -20.62 2.03
C ILE A 226 10.22 -21.86 2.70
N ARG A 227 9.25 -21.64 3.57
CA ARG A 227 8.43 -22.68 4.19
C ARG A 227 6.97 -22.26 4.20
N ILE A 228 6.06 -23.20 3.97
CA ILE A 228 4.63 -22.95 3.94
C ILE A 228 3.98 -23.75 5.07
N ILE A 229 3.23 -23.05 5.91
CA ILE A 229 2.36 -23.64 6.93
C ILE A 229 0.93 -23.37 6.48
N SER A 230 0.16 -24.44 6.24
CA SER A 230 -1.28 -24.33 6.02
C SER A 230 -2.02 -24.62 7.32
N LEU A 231 -2.89 -23.69 7.71
CA LEU A 231 -3.89 -23.84 8.77
C LEU A 231 -5.30 -24.08 8.19
N VAL A 232 -5.38 -24.35 6.88
CA VAL A 232 -6.62 -24.69 6.17
C VAL A 232 -6.73 -26.21 6.05
N THR A 233 -7.89 -26.74 6.42
CA THR A 233 -8.26 -28.17 6.37
C THR A 233 -9.30 -28.47 5.28
N ASN A 234 -9.68 -27.47 4.49
CA ASN A 234 -10.63 -27.66 3.41
C ASN A 234 -10.00 -28.47 2.26
N SER A 235 -10.64 -29.58 1.90
CA SER A 235 -10.17 -30.55 0.90
C SER A 235 -9.80 -29.94 -0.45
N ALA A 236 -10.51 -28.90 -0.93
CA ALA A 236 -10.18 -28.26 -2.20
C ALA A 236 -8.85 -27.47 -2.12
N THR A 237 -8.58 -26.84 -0.98
CA THR A 237 -7.32 -26.12 -0.75
C THR A 237 -6.17 -27.11 -0.55
N GLU A 238 -6.37 -28.14 0.26
CA GLU A 238 -5.36 -29.19 0.50
C GLU A 238 -4.96 -29.90 -0.79
N LYS A 239 -5.94 -30.33 -1.59
CA LYS A 239 -5.69 -30.91 -2.91
C LYS A 239 -4.84 -29.98 -3.78
N LYS A 240 -5.14 -28.67 -3.78
CA LYS A 240 -4.38 -27.71 -4.58
C LYS A 240 -2.95 -27.53 -4.08
N ILE A 241 -2.74 -27.59 -2.76
CA ILE A 241 -1.41 -27.55 -2.15
C ILE A 241 -0.61 -28.76 -2.62
N ASP A 242 -1.18 -29.96 -2.53
CA ASP A 242 -0.52 -31.21 -2.95
C ASP A 242 -0.18 -31.22 -4.44
N GLU A 243 -1.05 -30.65 -5.28
CA GLU A 243 -0.84 -30.55 -6.73
C GLU A 243 0.25 -29.54 -7.11
N LEU A 244 0.30 -28.38 -6.45
CA LEU A 244 1.04 -27.21 -6.95
C LEU A 244 2.25 -26.80 -6.12
N ILE A 245 2.35 -27.25 -4.87
CA ILE A 245 3.41 -26.86 -3.95
C ILE A 245 4.34 -28.05 -3.70
N PRO A 246 5.66 -27.91 -3.96
CA PRO A 246 6.60 -28.98 -3.67
C PRO A 246 6.58 -29.37 -2.19
N LYS A 247 6.42 -30.66 -1.90
CA LYS A 247 6.33 -31.19 -0.51
C LYS A 247 7.48 -30.74 0.39
N SER A 248 8.68 -30.55 -0.16
CA SER A 248 9.85 -30.06 0.57
C SER A 248 9.71 -28.65 1.15
N LEU A 249 8.72 -27.88 0.68
CA LEU A 249 8.43 -26.52 1.16
C LEU A 249 7.35 -26.50 2.23
N ILE A 250 6.58 -27.59 2.37
CA ILE A 250 5.45 -27.67 3.31
C ILE A 250 5.98 -28.07 4.68
N LEU A 251 5.59 -27.31 5.71
CA LEU A 251 5.78 -27.67 7.10
C LEU A 251 4.48 -28.30 7.62
N ASN A 252 4.38 -29.63 7.57
CA ASN A 252 3.21 -30.37 8.03
C ASN A 252 2.84 -30.02 9.47
N VAL A 253 1.57 -29.68 9.71
CA VAL A 253 1.04 -29.38 11.03
C VAL A 253 0.19 -30.56 11.46
N ASP A 254 0.54 -31.17 12.60
CA ASP A 254 -0.32 -32.18 13.22
C ASP A 254 -1.37 -31.46 14.08
N PHE A 255 -2.60 -31.41 13.59
CA PHE A 255 -3.70 -30.74 14.27
C PHE A 255 -4.22 -31.52 15.50
N THR A 256 -3.88 -32.80 15.66
CA THR A 256 -4.38 -33.59 16.81
C THR A 256 -3.83 -33.10 18.15
N ASN A 257 -2.60 -32.56 18.15
CA ASN A 257 -1.90 -32.07 19.34
C ASN A 257 -1.38 -30.64 19.15
N LEU A 258 -2.01 -29.85 18.28
CA LEU A 258 -1.55 -28.49 17.99
C LEU A 258 -1.90 -27.55 19.13
N THR A 259 -0.89 -27.17 19.90
CA THR A 259 -0.95 -26.10 20.91
C THR A 259 -0.23 -24.86 20.40
N ILE A 260 -0.47 -23.71 21.06
CA ILE A 260 0.25 -22.47 20.77
C ILE A 260 1.76 -22.66 20.94
N ASP A 261 2.20 -23.39 21.98
CA ASP A 261 3.61 -23.66 22.22
C ASP A 261 4.23 -24.53 21.12
N ASN A 262 3.54 -25.59 20.69
CA ASN A 262 3.99 -26.43 19.57
C ASN A 262 4.08 -25.62 18.27
N PHE A 263 3.10 -24.76 18.02
CA PHE A 263 3.12 -23.85 16.87
C PHE A 263 4.28 -22.85 16.95
N ARG A 264 4.51 -22.24 18.13
CA ARG A 264 5.63 -21.32 18.39
C ARG A 264 6.98 -21.99 18.13
N GLN A 265 7.19 -23.18 18.67
CA GLN A 265 8.42 -23.95 18.44
C GLN A 265 8.62 -24.26 16.95
N LYS A 266 7.54 -24.54 16.22
CA LYS A 266 7.59 -24.77 14.78
C LYS A 266 8.07 -23.55 14.00
N LEU A 267 7.64 -22.34 14.41
CA LEU A 267 8.13 -21.09 13.84
C LEU A 267 9.61 -20.86 14.20
N ILE A 268 9.99 -21.04 15.46
CA ILE A 268 11.37 -20.84 15.95
C ILE A 268 12.35 -21.77 15.23
N ASN A 269 11.99 -23.04 15.07
CA ASN A 269 12.80 -24.04 14.35
C ASN A 269 12.99 -23.70 12.87
N ASN A 270 12.26 -22.72 12.34
CA ASN A 270 12.35 -22.24 10.97
C ASN A 270 12.67 -20.73 10.89
N LYS A 271 13.23 -20.13 11.96
CA LYS A 271 13.48 -18.68 12.03
C LYS A 271 14.36 -18.11 10.92
N ASP A 272 15.25 -18.92 10.35
CA ASP A 272 16.15 -18.54 9.25
C ASP A 272 15.51 -18.66 7.86
N ARG A 273 14.22 -19.00 7.80
CA ARG A 273 13.44 -19.14 6.57
C ARG A 273 12.36 -18.06 6.51
N THR A 274 11.88 -17.80 5.31
CA THR A 274 10.65 -17.04 5.12
C THR A 274 9.46 -17.99 5.25
N ILE A 275 8.64 -17.81 6.27
CA ILE A 275 7.46 -18.63 6.54
C ILE A 275 6.23 -17.97 5.89
N PHE A 276 5.47 -18.73 5.12
CA PHE A 276 4.18 -18.34 4.58
C PHE A 276 3.09 -19.05 5.37
N LEU A 277 2.28 -18.29 6.10
CA LEU A 277 1.20 -18.83 6.92
C LEU A 277 -0.13 -18.64 6.19
N LEU A 278 -0.65 -19.71 5.61
CA LEU A 278 -1.92 -19.75 4.91
C LEU A 278 -3.04 -20.16 5.87
N GLY A 279 -4.14 -19.40 5.94
CA GLY A 279 -5.25 -19.76 6.81
C GLY A 279 -6.47 -18.83 6.73
N HIS A 280 -7.56 -19.26 7.34
CA HIS A 280 -8.76 -18.43 7.52
C HIS A 280 -8.56 -17.45 8.67
N ILE A 281 -9.07 -16.23 8.52
CA ILE A 281 -9.01 -15.21 9.56
C ILE A 281 -10.40 -14.80 9.99
N GLU A 282 -10.64 -14.89 11.29
CA GLU A 282 -11.86 -14.45 11.95
C GLU A 282 -11.51 -13.55 13.12
N ASN A 283 -12.02 -12.32 13.14
CA ASN A 283 -11.82 -11.36 14.23
C ASN A 283 -10.36 -11.15 14.67
N GLY A 284 -9.41 -11.25 13.73
CA GLY A 284 -7.97 -11.07 14.01
C GLY A 284 -7.23 -12.33 14.45
N TYR A 285 -7.87 -13.50 14.35
CA TYR A 285 -7.29 -14.81 14.65
C TYR A 285 -7.18 -15.64 13.38
N PHE A 286 -6.07 -16.34 13.22
CA PHE A 286 -6.05 -17.52 12.38
C PHE A 286 -6.85 -18.61 13.06
N VAL A 287 -7.84 -19.16 12.37
CA VAL A 287 -8.70 -20.23 12.88
C VAL A 287 -8.64 -21.44 11.97
N THR A 288 -8.60 -22.62 12.59
CA THR A 288 -8.68 -23.91 11.92
C THR A 288 -9.89 -24.65 12.44
N TYR A 289 -10.69 -25.16 11.52
CA TYR A 289 -11.84 -26.01 11.78
C TYR A 289 -11.55 -27.44 11.33
N ASP A 290 -12.15 -28.44 11.95
CA ASP A 290 -12.17 -29.80 11.41
C ASP A 290 -13.26 -29.95 10.33
N GLU A 291 -13.38 -31.15 9.75
CA GLU A 291 -14.39 -31.47 8.73
C GLU A 291 -15.84 -31.34 9.24
N THR A 292 -16.06 -31.40 10.56
CA THR A 292 -17.37 -31.22 11.20
C THR A 292 -17.71 -29.75 11.45
N GLY A 293 -16.78 -28.83 11.17
CA GLY A 293 -16.92 -27.41 11.43
C GLY A 293 -16.60 -27.01 12.88
N ARG A 294 -16.03 -27.92 13.69
CA ARG A 294 -15.58 -27.59 15.05
C ARG A 294 -14.21 -26.92 14.98
N LYS A 295 -14.04 -25.82 15.71
CA LYS A 295 -12.75 -25.13 15.83
C LYS A 295 -11.76 -26.01 16.61
N ILE A 296 -10.63 -26.33 16.00
CA ILE A 296 -9.58 -27.19 16.59
C ILE A 296 -8.31 -26.43 16.95
N PHE A 297 -8.09 -25.26 16.36
CA PHE A 297 -6.95 -24.40 16.68
C PHE A 297 -7.27 -22.94 16.36
N ASP A 298 -6.75 -22.02 17.18
CA ASP A 298 -6.66 -20.61 16.83
C ASP A 298 -5.41 -19.94 17.40
N ILE A 299 -4.96 -18.88 16.72
CA ILE A 299 -3.88 -18.02 17.19
C ILE A 299 -4.12 -16.59 16.72
N SER A 300 -3.96 -15.61 17.62
CA SER A 300 -4.13 -14.21 17.26
C SER A 300 -2.98 -13.73 16.37
N ILE A 301 -3.28 -12.82 15.45
CA ILE A 301 -2.27 -12.16 14.62
C ILE A 301 -1.31 -11.34 15.49
N SER A 302 -1.78 -10.80 16.61
CA SER A 302 -0.95 -10.09 17.58
C SER A 302 0.08 -11.00 18.25
N GLU A 303 -0.29 -12.24 18.60
CA GLU A 303 0.64 -13.22 19.16
C GLU A 303 1.66 -13.67 18.12
N ILE A 304 1.23 -13.91 16.86
CA ILE A 304 2.16 -14.17 15.76
C ILE A 304 3.14 -13.00 15.58
N ALA A 305 2.65 -11.75 15.59
CA ALA A 305 3.48 -10.55 15.52
C ALA A 305 4.52 -10.50 16.64
N LYS A 306 4.10 -10.77 17.88
CA LYS A 306 4.98 -10.83 19.04
C LYS A 306 6.06 -11.90 18.88
N ILE A 307 5.70 -13.13 18.55
CA ILE A 307 6.65 -14.24 18.32
C ILE A 307 7.66 -13.86 17.23
N THR A 308 7.17 -13.32 16.11
CA THR A 308 8.05 -12.99 14.96
C THR A 308 9.01 -11.86 15.28
N GLN A 309 8.59 -10.87 16.06
CA GLN A 309 9.44 -9.78 16.51
C GLN A 309 10.48 -10.25 17.52
N GLU A 310 10.07 -11.00 18.55
CA GLU A 310 10.96 -11.55 19.59
C GLU A 310 12.04 -12.46 19.00
N GLN A 311 11.69 -13.25 17.98
CA GLN A 311 12.54 -14.29 17.42
C GLN A 311 13.15 -13.90 16.05
N ASN A 312 12.90 -12.67 15.58
CA ASN A 312 13.34 -12.15 14.28
C ASN A 312 12.97 -13.09 13.11
N ILE A 313 11.74 -13.60 13.12
CA ILE A 313 11.22 -14.53 12.11
C ILE A 313 10.61 -13.75 10.95
N SER A 314 10.98 -14.12 9.74
CA SER A 314 10.40 -13.56 8.52
C SER A 314 9.11 -14.32 8.17
N ILE A 315 7.94 -13.73 8.40
CA ILE A 315 6.65 -14.37 8.09
C ILE A 315 5.79 -13.52 7.13
N PHE A 316 5.05 -14.17 6.24
CA PHE A 316 4.01 -13.60 5.40
C PHE A 316 2.68 -14.27 5.76
N LEU A 317 1.74 -13.48 6.30
CA LEU A 317 0.38 -13.93 6.59
C LEU A 317 -0.47 -13.91 5.31
N ILE A 318 -0.90 -15.09 4.87
CA ILE A 318 -1.83 -15.30 3.76
C ILE A 318 -3.19 -15.66 4.36
N GLY A 319 -3.91 -14.65 4.82
CA GLY A 319 -5.29 -14.78 5.30
C GLY A 319 -6.06 -13.49 5.06
N CYS A 320 -7.38 -13.61 4.84
CA CYS A 320 -8.25 -12.50 4.48
C CYS A 320 -8.08 -11.32 5.45
N LYS A 321 -7.82 -10.12 4.91
CA LYS A 321 -7.70 -8.88 5.70
C LYS A 321 -6.66 -8.94 6.84
N SER A 322 -5.68 -9.85 6.78
CA SER A 322 -4.60 -9.94 7.78
C SER A 322 -3.92 -8.59 8.05
N ALA A 323 -3.76 -7.75 7.02
CA ALA A 323 -3.14 -6.43 7.15
C ALA A 323 -3.88 -5.49 8.11
N GLU A 324 -5.19 -5.68 8.33
CA GLU A 324 -5.99 -4.88 9.28
C GLU A 324 -5.55 -5.13 10.74
N PHE A 325 -4.91 -6.26 11.03
CA PHE A 325 -4.58 -6.69 12.39
C PHE A 325 -3.08 -6.71 12.70
N THR A 326 -2.22 -6.58 11.69
CA THR A 326 -0.76 -6.58 11.90
C THR A 326 -0.23 -5.23 12.38
N ASN A 327 -1.05 -4.17 12.28
CA ASN A 327 -0.60 -2.77 12.37
C ASN A 327 0.64 -2.53 11.52
N GLY A 328 0.75 -3.26 10.39
CA GLY A 328 1.89 -3.27 9.50
C GLY A 328 3.22 -3.55 10.21
N ARG A 329 3.27 -4.64 10.97
CA ARG A 329 4.53 -5.23 11.45
C ARG A 329 4.91 -6.48 10.66
N ILE A 330 3.95 -7.02 9.90
CA ILE A 330 4.09 -8.26 9.13
C ILE A 330 3.51 -8.08 7.73
N THR A 331 4.23 -8.59 6.73
CA THR A 331 3.75 -8.65 5.34
C THR A 331 2.46 -9.48 5.27
N SER A 332 1.40 -8.92 4.68
CA SER A 332 0.03 -9.44 4.87
C SER A 332 -0.92 -9.05 3.74
N ILE A 333 -2.14 -9.60 3.75
CA ILE A 333 -3.17 -9.39 2.71
C ILE A 333 -4.20 -8.35 3.16
N VAL A 334 -4.57 -7.42 2.26
CA VAL A 334 -5.50 -6.30 2.54
C VAL A 334 -6.96 -6.70 2.37
N ASN A 335 -7.27 -7.53 1.37
CA ASN A 335 -8.63 -7.84 0.94
C ASN A 335 -9.03 -9.27 1.32
N LYS A 336 -10.28 -9.63 1.00
CA LYS A 336 -10.75 -11.01 1.04
C LYS A 336 -10.31 -11.74 -0.24
N PHE A 337 -9.99 -13.02 -0.14
CA PHE A 337 -9.58 -13.84 -1.27
C PHE A 337 -9.97 -15.32 -1.06
N ASN A 338 -9.88 -16.11 -2.11
CA ASN A 338 -10.10 -17.56 -2.06
C ASN A 338 -8.77 -18.30 -1.80
N THR A 339 -8.73 -19.21 -0.83
CA THR A 339 -7.50 -19.93 -0.44
C THR A 339 -6.91 -20.78 -1.55
N VAL A 340 -7.73 -21.37 -2.43
CA VAL A 340 -7.27 -22.11 -3.62
C VAL A 340 -6.51 -21.17 -4.57
N GLN A 341 -7.06 -19.98 -4.82
CA GLN A 341 -6.39 -18.97 -5.64
C GLN A 341 -5.08 -18.50 -5.00
N ALA A 342 -5.04 -18.36 -3.67
CA ALA A 342 -3.79 -18.01 -2.98
C ALA A 342 -2.71 -19.09 -3.17
N VAL A 343 -3.06 -20.37 -3.11
CA VAL A 343 -2.12 -21.47 -3.39
C VAL A 343 -1.58 -21.39 -4.82
N GLU A 344 -2.45 -21.11 -5.81
CA GLU A 344 -2.03 -20.92 -7.20
C GLU A 344 -1.07 -19.73 -7.36
N LYS A 345 -1.33 -18.62 -6.66
CA LYS A 345 -0.46 -17.45 -6.65
C LYS A 345 0.90 -17.75 -6.01
N VAL A 346 0.91 -18.45 -4.88
CA VAL A 346 2.14 -18.92 -4.22
C VAL A 346 2.94 -19.79 -5.18
N SER A 347 2.32 -20.82 -5.77
CA SER A 347 2.98 -21.74 -6.72
C SER A 347 3.61 -21.02 -7.93
N LYS A 348 2.96 -19.96 -8.44
CA LYS A 348 3.54 -19.13 -9.50
C LYS A 348 4.73 -18.30 -8.98
N ALA A 349 4.61 -17.76 -7.77
CA ALA A 349 5.60 -16.85 -7.19
C ALA A 349 6.85 -17.55 -6.66
N ILE A 350 6.79 -18.82 -6.22
CA ILE A 350 7.97 -19.54 -5.68
C ILE A 350 9.12 -19.70 -6.70
N ASN A 351 8.86 -19.48 -7.99
CA ASN A 351 9.87 -19.49 -9.06
C ASN A 351 10.33 -18.06 -9.43
N ALA A 352 10.18 -17.09 -8.53
CA ALA A 352 10.65 -15.74 -8.74
C ALA A 352 12.17 -15.62 -8.66
N ASN A 353 12.73 -14.64 -9.38
CA ASN A 353 14.17 -14.36 -9.36
C ASN A 353 14.60 -13.56 -8.12
N ASP A 354 13.76 -12.63 -7.70
CA ASP A 354 13.97 -11.72 -6.58
C ASP A 354 12.65 -11.51 -5.81
N TYR A 355 12.72 -10.89 -4.63
CA TYR A 355 11.53 -10.68 -3.80
C TYR A 355 10.53 -9.72 -4.47
N MET A 356 10.98 -8.83 -5.36
CA MET A 356 10.11 -7.94 -6.11
C MET A 356 9.21 -8.73 -7.08
N ASP A 357 9.83 -9.58 -7.89
CA ASP A 357 9.17 -10.50 -8.82
C ASP A 357 8.23 -11.45 -8.06
N PHE A 358 8.65 -11.93 -6.89
CA PHE A 358 7.81 -12.73 -6.00
C PHE A 358 6.52 -12.00 -5.64
N PHE A 359 6.61 -10.80 -5.08
CA PHE A 359 5.42 -10.04 -4.67
C PHE A 359 4.54 -9.65 -5.86
N GLN A 360 5.13 -9.37 -7.01
CA GLN A 360 4.39 -9.06 -8.23
C GLN A 360 3.58 -10.26 -8.74
N LYS A 361 4.19 -11.45 -8.79
CA LYS A 361 3.52 -12.70 -9.19
C LYS A 361 2.43 -13.10 -8.20
N MET A 362 2.63 -12.83 -6.91
CA MET A 362 1.60 -13.02 -5.89
C MET A 362 0.43 -12.05 -6.07
N SER A 363 0.70 -10.76 -6.30
CA SER A 363 -0.33 -9.73 -6.32
C SER A 363 -1.31 -9.87 -7.50
N SER A 364 -2.59 -9.59 -7.24
CA SER A 364 -3.64 -9.48 -8.26
C SER A 364 -4.82 -8.67 -7.74
N GLU A 365 -5.80 -8.36 -8.59
CA GLU A 365 -7.01 -7.63 -8.16
C GLU A 365 -7.66 -8.29 -6.93
N ASP A 366 -7.66 -9.62 -6.90
CA ASP A 366 -8.16 -10.43 -5.79
C ASP A 366 -7.16 -10.68 -4.66
N LEU A 367 -5.87 -10.36 -4.81
CA LEU A 367 -4.85 -10.59 -3.79
C LEU A 367 -3.96 -9.35 -3.63
N GLN A 368 -4.37 -8.48 -2.72
CA GLN A 368 -3.70 -7.23 -2.42
C GLN A 368 -2.72 -7.39 -1.26
N ILE A 369 -1.44 -7.10 -1.49
CA ILE A 369 -0.36 -7.40 -0.55
C ILE A 369 0.20 -6.12 0.04
N VAL A 370 0.39 -6.09 1.35
CA VAL A 370 1.17 -5.06 2.06
C VAL A 370 2.50 -5.66 2.43
N VAL A 371 3.59 -5.01 2.01
CA VAL A 371 4.96 -5.45 2.26
C VAL A 371 5.64 -4.57 3.32
N GLU A 372 6.41 -5.22 4.20
CA GLU A 372 7.09 -4.62 5.36
C GLU A 372 8.60 -4.63 5.24
N GLU A 373 9.27 -3.52 5.61
CA GLU A 373 10.70 -3.29 5.41
C GLU A 373 11.63 -4.43 5.84
N ASN A 374 11.30 -5.06 6.97
CA ASN A 374 12.12 -6.06 7.62
C ASN A 374 11.85 -7.50 7.16
N PHE A 375 10.97 -7.70 6.17
CA PHE A 375 10.54 -9.02 5.72
C PHE A 375 11.68 -9.96 5.28
N THR A 376 12.80 -9.43 4.77
CA THR A 376 13.92 -10.26 4.26
C THR A 376 15.10 -10.37 5.22
N ASN A 377 14.99 -9.83 6.44
CA ASN A 377 16.16 -9.75 7.34
C ASN A 377 16.60 -11.13 7.84
N GLY A 378 15.67 -12.09 8.01
CA GLY A 378 16.01 -13.46 8.42
C GLY A 378 16.80 -14.23 7.37
N SER A 379 16.35 -14.19 6.10
CA SER A 379 16.99 -14.93 5.00
C SER A 379 18.37 -14.36 4.60
N GLN A 380 18.60 -13.06 4.77
CA GLN A 380 19.89 -12.42 4.46
C GLN A 380 21.01 -12.82 5.43
N LYS A 381 20.73 -13.01 6.73
CA LYS A 381 21.74 -13.44 7.72
C LYS A 381 22.40 -14.77 7.33
N ARG A 382 21.60 -15.73 6.85
CA ARG A 382 22.09 -17.04 6.39
C ARG A 382 23.00 -16.95 5.17
N ARG A 383 22.69 -16.08 4.21
CA ARG A 383 23.54 -15.93 3.01
C ARG A 383 24.89 -15.31 3.36
N ARG A 384 24.92 -14.31 4.23
CA ARG A 384 26.19 -13.77 4.75
C ARG A 384 26.99 -14.88 5.44
N ALA A 385 26.38 -15.61 6.38
CA ALA A 385 27.04 -16.72 7.04
C ALA A 385 27.58 -17.77 6.06
N ARG A 386 26.77 -18.21 5.08
CA ARG A 386 27.20 -19.17 4.05
C ARG A 386 28.33 -18.66 3.15
N LEU A 387 28.29 -17.39 2.73
CA LEU A 387 29.39 -16.79 1.95
C LEU A 387 30.70 -16.80 2.75
N PHE A 388 30.65 -16.44 4.04
CA PHE A 388 31.82 -16.53 4.92
C PHE A 388 32.38 -17.96 5.01
N PHE A 389 31.53 -18.99 5.07
CA PHE A 389 31.99 -20.40 5.11
C PHE A 389 32.56 -20.92 3.79
N TYR A 390 32.06 -20.47 2.64
CA TYR A 390 32.57 -20.91 1.33
C TYR A 390 33.88 -20.21 0.96
N GLU A 391 34.06 -18.94 1.33
CA GLU A 391 35.29 -18.19 1.05
C GLU A 391 36.46 -18.68 1.94
N THR A 392 36.16 -19.06 3.19
CA THR A 392 37.13 -19.67 4.12
C THR A 392 37.50 -21.12 3.80
N ALA A 393 36.70 -21.82 3.00
CA ALA A 393 36.99 -23.19 2.57
C ALA A 393 37.95 -23.28 1.36
N SER A 394 38.34 -22.16 0.75
CA SER A 394 39.30 -22.16 -0.36
C SER A 394 40.74 -21.95 0.12
N THR A 395 41.40 -23.06 0.44
CA THR A 395 42.86 -23.34 0.37
C THR A 395 43.88 -22.42 1.06
N ASN A 396 43.52 -21.32 1.73
CA ASN A 396 44.50 -20.47 2.45
C ASN A 396 44.08 -20.05 3.86
N LEU A 397 43.15 -20.76 4.50
CA LEU A 397 42.75 -20.46 5.89
C LEU A 397 43.94 -20.57 6.86
N ALA A 398 44.81 -21.57 6.67
CA ALA A 398 46.03 -21.72 7.44
C ALA A 398 47.04 -20.58 7.20
N ALA A 399 47.15 -20.09 5.95
CA ALA A 399 48.05 -18.99 5.61
C ALA A 399 47.54 -17.63 6.14
N ALA A 400 46.22 -17.41 6.14
CA ALA A 400 45.61 -16.19 6.67
C ALA A 400 45.67 -16.08 8.20
N ILE A 401 45.59 -17.22 8.91
CA ILE A 401 45.78 -17.29 10.37
C ILE A 401 47.25 -17.03 10.74
N LEU A 402 48.20 -17.60 9.99
CA LEU A 402 49.64 -17.40 10.22
C LEU A 402 50.12 -15.98 9.87
N ALA A 403 49.47 -15.29 8.92
CA ALA A 403 49.82 -13.93 8.51
C ALA A 403 49.23 -12.83 9.43
N GLY A 404 48.56 -13.18 10.53
CA GLY A 404 48.00 -12.21 11.49
C GLY A 404 46.92 -11.29 10.91
N SER A 405 46.36 -11.63 9.75
CA SER A 405 45.42 -10.77 9.00
C SER A 405 43.95 -11.13 9.24
N LEU A 406 43.68 -12.15 10.06
CA LEU A 406 42.35 -12.69 10.30
C LEU A 406 42.00 -12.58 11.78
N ILE A 407 41.09 -11.66 12.12
CA ILE A 407 40.41 -11.66 13.43
C ILE A 407 39.27 -12.67 13.32
N VAL A 408 39.48 -13.87 13.89
CA VAL A 408 38.44 -14.88 14.01
C VAL A 408 37.54 -14.48 15.18
N TYR A 409 36.31 -14.08 14.89
CA TYR A 409 35.28 -13.96 15.90
C TYR A 409 34.79 -15.37 16.22
N GLN A 410 35.08 -15.85 17.42
CA GLN A 410 34.40 -17.01 17.98
C GLN A 410 32.92 -16.61 18.13
N ALA A 411 32.03 -17.30 17.43
CA ALA A 411 30.61 -17.23 17.75
C ALA A 411 30.47 -17.79 19.17
N THR A 412 30.24 -16.91 20.14
CA THR A 412 29.75 -17.33 21.45
C THR A 412 28.31 -17.79 21.22
N ASP A 413 28.10 -19.10 21.28
CA ASP A 413 26.78 -19.65 21.50
C ASP A 413 26.32 -19.12 22.87
N ASP A 414 25.41 -18.13 22.85
CA ASP A 414 24.64 -17.75 24.03
C ASP A 414 23.59 -18.85 24.31
N ASP A 415 24.09 -20.03 24.68
CA ASP A 415 23.38 -21.02 25.47
C ASP A 415 24.05 -21.04 26.85
N ASN A 416 23.66 -20.09 27.70
CA ASN A 416 23.86 -20.23 29.14
C ASN A 416 22.50 -20.23 29.84
N ASP A 417 21.97 -21.45 29.86
CA ASP A 417 21.14 -22.01 30.92
C ASP A 417 21.68 -21.59 32.29
N ASN A 418 20.87 -20.84 33.04
CA ASN A 418 21.06 -20.64 34.46
C ASN A 418 19.81 -21.16 35.18
N SER A 419 19.71 -22.48 35.26
CA SER A 419 18.87 -23.19 36.21
C SER A 419 19.70 -24.13 37.13
N LYS A 420 20.16 -23.51 38.24
CA LYS A 420 20.28 -24.04 39.63
C LYS A 420 21.22 -25.20 39.98
N THR A 421 22.07 -24.93 40.99
CA THR A 421 22.38 -25.63 42.27
C THR A 421 23.88 -25.41 42.60
N HIS A 422 24.33 -24.96 43.78
CA HIS A 422 23.87 -25.09 45.17
C HIS A 422 23.01 -23.97 45.76
#